data_AF-A0A966T2K5-F1
#
_entry.id   AF-A0A966T2K5-F1
#
_cell.length_a   1.000
_cell.length_b   1.000
_cell.length_c   1.000
_cell.angle_alpha   90.00
_cell.angle_beta   90.00
_cell.angle_gamma   90.00
#
_symmetry.space_group_name_H-M   'P 1'
#
loop_
_entity.id
_entity.type
_entity.pdbx_description
1 polymer ?
#
loop_
_entity_poly.entity_id
_entity_poly.type
_entity_poly.pdbx_seq_one_letter_code
_entity_poly.pdbx_strand_id
1 'polypeptide(L)'
;MLQQHGLLIVDALLGLGAREPLPVEICKAIEWVAHAVDASPSTLVLSVDLPSGLQADTGTRLKDALGQPWTVPAHHTLSLLTLKPGLYTHEGRETAGQVWFDPLGTTPARPGGTPPPVQAHLVPSSLLDLLRASRIRKGGAPRHGGHKGAHGDVWLLGGAPGMTGALRLAARAAVAAGGGRVHRVELEGQGPAGVQGVCAPGEEFIAAVDDLAPEVMTRALPALRQALAAQPVVVAGCGGGPRMAQALPELLHRAPRLVLDADALNAIAGDGTLWSRLEARRLRGMTTVLTPHPLEAARLLGCNTAQVQGDRVAAAQTLAQRSGATVVLKGAGSIVATSGCVPWINGSGNERLATAGTGDVLAGWIGGAWASQAGVGGIGSPA
;
A
#
# COMPACT_ATOMS: atom_id res chain seq x y z
N MET A 1 -12.71 -40.61 -30.63
CA MET A 1 -12.39 -39.30 -30.03
C MET A 1 -13.35 -39.09 -28.88
N LEU A 2 -12.92 -39.32 -27.63
CA LEU A 2 -13.69 -38.86 -26.47
C LEU A 2 -13.74 -37.33 -26.57
N GLN A 3 -14.94 -36.77 -26.75
CA GLN A 3 -15.15 -35.34 -26.64
C GLN A 3 -14.58 -34.91 -25.28
N GLN A 4 -13.62 -33.99 -25.28
CA GLN A 4 -13.06 -33.41 -24.06
C GLN A 4 -14.14 -32.55 -23.42
N HIS A 5 -15.04 -33.18 -22.65
CA HIS A 5 -15.98 -32.46 -21.81
C HIS A 5 -15.17 -31.80 -20.69
N GLY A 6 -15.36 -30.49 -20.50
CA GLY A 6 -14.77 -29.77 -19.38
C GLY A 6 -15.22 -30.41 -18.06
N LEU A 7 -14.25 -30.72 -17.20
CA LEU A 7 -14.48 -31.26 -15.86
C LEU A 7 -14.70 -30.09 -14.89
N LEU A 8 -15.74 -30.18 -14.05
CA LEU A 8 -15.85 -29.31 -12.88
C LEU A 8 -15.44 -30.10 -11.63
N ILE A 9 -14.34 -29.70 -11.02
CA ILE A 9 -13.89 -30.23 -9.73
C ILE A 9 -14.45 -29.33 -8.63
N VAL A 10 -15.15 -29.93 -7.66
CA VAL A 10 -15.59 -29.24 -6.45
C VAL A 10 -14.65 -29.61 -5.31
N ASP A 11 -13.85 -28.65 -4.88
CA ASP A 11 -12.97 -28.79 -3.74
C ASP A 11 -13.74 -28.43 -2.45
N ALA A 12 -14.06 -29.47 -1.67
CA ALA A 12 -14.64 -29.36 -0.33
C ALA A 12 -13.88 -30.26 0.65
N LEU A 13 -12.57 -30.48 0.41
CA LEU A 13 -11.74 -31.38 1.23
C LEU A 13 -11.48 -30.77 2.62
N LEU A 14 -11.16 -29.47 2.66
CA LEU A 14 -10.81 -28.72 3.85
C LEU A 14 -11.39 -27.31 3.79
N GLY A 15 -11.64 -26.71 4.96
CA GLY A 15 -12.05 -25.31 5.10
C GLY A 15 -11.34 -24.66 6.29
N LEU A 16 -12.01 -23.75 7.01
CA LEU A 16 -11.45 -23.00 8.14
C LEU A 16 -10.81 -23.88 9.26
N GLY A 17 -11.26 -25.12 9.39
CA GLY A 17 -10.75 -26.08 10.37
C GLY A 17 -9.40 -26.72 10.02
N ALA A 18 -8.85 -26.47 8.83
CA ALA A 18 -7.59 -27.05 8.39
C ALA A 18 -6.42 -26.68 9.32
N ARG A 19 -5.54 -27.64 9.61
CA ARG A 19 -4.35 -27.46 10.44
C ARG A 19 -3.17 -28.17 9.80
N GLU A 20 -1.98 -27.65 10.05
CA GLU A 20 -0.73 -28.35 9.75
C GLU A 20 -0.44 -29.41 10.83
N PRO A 21 0.27 -30.51 10.48
CA PRO A 21 0.61 -30.91 9.12
C PRO A 21 -0.61 -31.46 8.37
N LEU A 22 -0.68 -31.21 7.06
CA LEU A 22 -1.70 -31.82 6.21
C LEU A 22 -1.52 -33.35 6.13
N PRO A 23 -2.61 -34.13 6.23
CA PRO A 23 -2.54 -35.57 6.03
C PRO A 23 -2.10 -35.93 4.61
N VAL A 24 -1.29 -36.98 4.47
CA VAL A 24 -0.75 -37.45 3.17
C VAL A 24 -1.86 -37.67 2.13
N GLU A 25 -3.02 -38.20 2.53
CA GLU A 25 -4.13 -38.43 1.60
C GLU A 25 -4.78 -37.13 1.10
N ILE A 26 -4.75 -36.06 1.92
CA ILE A 26 -5.16 -34.72 1.47
C ILE A 26 -4.14 -34.18 0.46
N CYS A 27 -2.84 -34.31 0.74
CA CYS A 27 -1.80 -33.88 -0.20
C CYS A 27 -1.94 -34.55 -1.57
N LYS A 28 -2.16 -35.87 -1.60
CA LYS A 28 -2.41 -36.61 -2.85
C LYS A 28 -3.66 -36.14 -3.58
N ALA A 29 -4.73 -35.81 -2.85
CA ALA A 29 -5.94 -35.27 -3.46
C ALA A 29 -5.69 -33.88 -4.08
N ILE A 30 -4.97 -33.00 -3.39
CA ILE A 30 -4.57 -31.68 -3.91
C ILE A 30 -3.70 -31.84 -5.16
N GLU A 31 -2.72 -32.75 -5.13
CA GLU A 31 -1.86 -33.07 -6.27
C GLU A 31 -2.66 -33.56 -7.49
N TRP A 32 -3.62 -34.45 -7.26
CA TRP A 32 -4.50 -34.94 -8.32
C TRP A 32 -5.32 -33.82 -8.96
N VAL A 33 -5.85 -32.89 -8.16
CA VAL A 33 -6.59 -31.72 -8.67
C VAL A 33 -5.67 -30.84 -9.52
N ALA A 34 -4.45 -30.55 -9.06
CA ALA A 34 -3.49 -29.77 -9.83
C ALA A 34 -3.15 -30.44 -11.18
N HIS A 35 -2.88 -31.75 -11.19
CA HIS A 35 -2.64 -32.50 -12.42
C HIS A 35 -3.84 -32.50 -13.39
N ALA A 36 -5.07 -32.55 -12.87
CA ALA A 36 -6.28 -32.49 -13.69
C ALA A 36 -6.49 -31.11 -14.36
N VAL A 37 -6.08 -30.04 -13.70
CA VAL A 37 -6.07 -28.68 -14.26
C VAL A 37 -4.98 -28.55 -15.33
N ASP A 38 -3.78 -29.01 -15.06
CA ASP A 38 -2.66 -28.93 -16.01
C ASP A 38 -2.89 -29.77 -17.28
N ALA A 39 -3.55 -30.92 -17.14
CA ALA A 39 -3.86 -31.81 -18.26
C ALA A 39 -4.94 -31.27 -19.20
N SER A 40 -5.80 -30.34 -18.75
CA SER A 40 -6.86 -29.78 -19.58
C SER A 40 -7.22 -28.34 -19.17
N PRO A 41 -7.02 -27.36 -20.07
CA PRO A 41 -7.47 -25.98 -19.84
C PRO A 41 -8.99 -25.82 -19.67
N SER A 42 -9.77 -26.85 -19.99
CA SER A 42 -11.23 -26.87 -19.82
C SER A 42 -11.68 -27.36 -18.44
N THR A 43 -10.75 -27.85 -17.62
CA THR A 43 -11.02 -28.23 -16.22
C THR A 43 -11.14 -26.96 -15.36
N LEU A 44 -12.25 -26.84 -14.64
CA LEU A 44 -12.47 -25.76 -13.68
C LEU A 44 -12.51 -26.32 -12.26
N VAL A 45 -12.04 -25.52 -11.31
CA VAL A 45 -12.03 -25.85 -9.89
C VAL A 45 -12.83 -24.82 -9.11
N LEU A 46 -13.86 -25.28 -8.40
CA LEU A 46 -14.64 -24.50 -7.45
C LEU A 46 -14.32 -24.96 -6.03
N SER A 47 -13.64 -24.13 -5.25
CA SER A 47 -13.42 -24.38 -3.83
C SER A 47 -14.58 -23.86 -2.99
N VAL A 48 -15.02 -24.66 -2.03
CA VAL A 48 -16.06 -24.31 -1.07
C VAL A 48 -15.39 -23.79 0.20
N ASP A 49 -15.79 -22.61 0.64
CA ASP A 49 -15.26 -21.85 1.77
C ASP A 49 -13.86 -21.25 1.56
N LEU A 50 -12.85 -22.10 1.34
CA LEU A 50 -11.44 -21.81 1.13
C LEU A 50 -10.85 -22.86 0.17
N PRO A 51 -9.85 -22.53 -0.67
CA PRO A 51 -9.07 -23.55 -1.34
C PRO A 51 -8.41 -24.47 -0.31
N SER A 52 -8.61 -25.78 -0.44
CA SER A 52 -8.06 -26.74 0.51
C SER A 52 -6.54 -26.63 0.56
N GLY A 53 -5.99 -26.46 1.77
CA GLY A 53 -4.57 -26.18 1.98
C GLY A 53 -4.23 -24.69 2.10
N LEU A 54 -5.18 -23.76 1.95
CA LEU A 54 -4.93 -22.33 2.21
C LEU A 54 -5.18 -21.98 3.69
N GLN A 55 -4.25 -21.27 4.31
CA GLN A 55 -4.45 -20.70 5.66
C GLN A 55 -5.40 -19.49 5.57
N ALA A 56 -6.47 -19.51 6.36
CA ALA A 56 -7.60 -18.57 6.27
C ALA A 56 -7.28 -17.09 6.59
N ASP A 57 -6.34 -16.81 7.49
CA ASP A 57 -6.01 -15.49 7.98
C ASP A 57 -4.81 -14.85 7.25
N THR A 58 -3.85 -15.67 6.83
CA THR A 58 -2.55 -15.23 6.30
C THR A 58 -2.41 -15.46 4.79
N GLY A 59 -3.20 -16.38 4.22
CA GLY A 59 -3.12 -16.73 2.81
C GLY A 59 -1.85 -17.50 2.44
N THR A 60 -1.13 -18.04 3.42
CA THR A 60 -0.01 -18.96 3.19
C THR A 60 -0.53 -20.37 2.90
N ARG A 61 0.21 -21.12 2.10
CA ARG A 61 -0.06 -22.56 1.92
C ARG A 61 0.29 -23.35 3.19
N LEU A 62 -0.63 -24.20 3.61
CA LEU A 62 -0.46 -25.16 4.69
C LEU A 62 0.53 -26.25 4.27
N LYS A 63 1.34 -26.69 5.22
CA LYS A 63 2.42 -27.65 4.98
C LYS A 63 2.07 -29.05 5.44
N ASP A 64 2.68 -30.03 4.81
CA ASP A 64 2.70 -31.42 5.30
C ASP A 64 3.76 -31.65 6.38
N ALA A 65 3.93 -32.91 6.80
CA ALA A 65 4.91 -33.30 7.81
C ALA A 65 6.38 -33.08 7.39
N LEU A 66 6.66 -32.93 6.09
CA LEU A 66 7.99 -32.65 5.56
C LEU A 66 8.21 -31.14 5.32
N GLY A 67 7.22 -30.31 5.61
CA GLY A 67 7.28 -28.87 5.39
C GLY A 67 6.98 -28.45 3.94
N GLN A 68 6.51 -29.36 3.08
CA GLN A 68 6.13 -29.02 1.71
C GLN A 68 4.77 -28.30 1.72
N PRO A 69 4.64 -27.14 1.03
CA PRO A 69 3.40 -26.38 1.00
C PRO A 69 2.41 -26.94 -0.02
N TRP A 70 1.12 -26.95 0.34
CA TRP A 70 0.03 -27.46 -0.49
C TRP A 70 -1.15 -26.49 -0.50
N THR A 71 -1.78 -26.32 -1.66
CA THR A 71 -3.11 -25.70 -1.79
C THR A 71 -3.72 -26.10 -3.11
N VAL A 72 -5.05 -26.18 -3.14
CA VAL A 72 -5.80 -26.32 -4.39
C VAL A 72 -5.68 -25.02 -5.21
N PRO A 73 -5.40 -25.10 -6.53
CA PRO A 73 -5.45 -23.96 -7.44
C PRO A 73 -6.89 -23.74 -7.92
N ALA A 74 -7.66 -22.95 -7.17
CA ALA A 74 -9.07 -22.71 -7.47
C ALA A 74 -9.23 -21.66 -8.59
N HIS A 75 -10.20 -21.90 -9.49
CA HIS A 75 -10.65 -20.89 -10.45
C HIS A 75 -11.71 -19.98 -9.82
N HIS A 76 -12.54 -20.56 -8.94
CA HIS A 76 -13.55 -19.87 -8.17
C HIS A 76 -13.50 -20.36 -6.71
N THR A 77 -13.75 -19.46 -5.77
CA THR A 77 -13.95 -19.82 -4.35
C THR A 77 -15.27 -19.25 -3.86
N LEU A 78 -16.18 -20.11 -3.42
CA LEU A 78 -17.42 -19.70 -2.75
C LEU A 78 -17.15 -19.59 -1.24
N SER A 79 -16.82 -18.39 -0.76
CA SER A 79 -16.60 -18.15 0.66
C SER A 79 -17.91 -18.02 1.42
N LEU A 80 -18.04 -18.78 2.51
CA LEU A 80 -19.29 -18.90 3.28
C LEU A 80 -19.20 -18.13 4.60
N LEU A 81 -20.30 -17.52 5.05
CA LEU A 81 -20.45 -16.77 6.31
C LEU A 81 -19.64 -15.46 6.42
N THR A 82 -18.37 -15.49 6.04
CA THR A 82 -17.47 -14.33 6.01
C THR A 82 -16.44 -14.47 4.91
N LEU A 83 -15.87 -13.35 4.49
CA LEU A 83 -14.64 -13.31 3.72
C LEU A 83 -13.44 -13.54 4.66
N LYS A 84 -12.56 -14.45 4.26
CA LYS A 84 -11.33 -14.79 4.99
C LYS A 84 -10.17 -13.94 4.47
N PRO A 85 -9.38 -13.26 5.32
CA PRO A 85 -8.29 -12.39 4.87
C PRO A 85 -7.30 -13.10 3.93
N GLY A 86 -7.02 -14.37 4.19
CA GLY A 86 -6.13 -15.23 3.41
C GLY A 86 -6.53 -15.39 1.95
N LEU A 87 -7.81 -15.21 1.58
CA LEU A 87 -8.25 -15.18 0.18
C LEU A 87 -7.75 -13.94 -0.59
N TYR A 88 -7.30 -12.91 0.13
CA TYR A 88 -6.94 -11.60 -0.43
C TYR A 88 -5.51 -11.19 -0.13
N THR A 89 -4.71 -12.05 0.50
CA THR A 89 -3.30 -11.78 0.83
C THR A 89 -2.42 -12.95 0.42
N HIS A 90 -1.11 -12.70 0.35
CA HIS A 90 -0.09 -13.70 0.02
C HIS A 90 -0.45 -14.57 -1.21
N GLU A 91 -0.34 -15.89 -1.09
CA GLU A 91 -0.60 -16.86 -2.17
C GLU A 91 -2.10 -17.02 -2.44
N GLY A 92 -2.96 -16.75 -1.46
CA GLY A 92 -4.41 -16.85 -1.65
C GLY A 92 -4.95 -15.92 -2.73
N ARG A 93 -4.27 -14.80 -3.02
CA ARG A 93 -4.60 -13.93 -4.17
C ARG A 93 -4.47 -14.63 -5.52
N GLU A 94 -3.60 -15.61 -5.62
CA GLU A 94 -3.35 -16.37 -6.85
C GLU A 94 -4.17 -17.67 -6.85
N THR A 95 -4.39 -18.28 -5.69
CA THR A 95 -4.96 -19.63 -5.60
C THR A 95 -6.47 -19.64 -5.31
N ALA A 96 -7.07 -18.53 -4.90
CA ALA A 96 -8.52 -18.45 -4.64
C ALA A 96 -9.35 -18.16 -5.90
N GLY A 97 -8.73 -17.71 -6.99
CA GLY A 97 -9.42 -17.31 -8.21
C GLY A 97 -10.44 -16.20 -7.97
N GLN A 98 -11.61 -16.29 -8.61
CA GLN A 98 -12.70 -15.36 -8.35
C GLN A 98 -13.46 -15.75 -7.09
N VAL A 99 -13.40 -14.89 -6.07
CA VAL A 99 -14.09 -15.11 -4.79
C VAL A 99 -15.55 -14.65 -4.88
N TRP A 100 -16.47 -15.57 -4.58
CA TRP A 100 -17.89 -15.31 -4.34
C TRP A 100 -18.15 -15.33 -2.84
N PHE A 101 -19.12 -14.56 -2.38
CA PHE A 101 -19.49 -14.48 -0.97
C PHE A 101 -20.95 -14.87 -0.79
N ASP A 102 -21.20 -15.87 0.04
CA ASP A 102 -22.54 -16.22 0.50
C ASP A 102 -22.59 -16.11 2.04
N PRO A 103 -23.39 -15.17 2.60
CA PRO A 103 -23.53 -15.04 4.04
C PRO A 103 -24.37 -16.18 4.67
N LEU A 104 -24.90 -17.12 3.90
CA LEU A 104 -25.78 -18.21 4.33
C LEU A 104 -27.02 -17.71 5.09
N GLY A 105 -27.56 -16.58 4.64
CA GLY A 105 -28.70 -15.93 5.30
C GLY A 105 -28.37 -15.31 6.67
N THR A 106 -27.11 -15.32 7.09
CA THR A 106 -26.69 -14.62 8.31
C THR A 106 -26.54 -13.13 8.03
N THR A 107 -27.08 -12.30 8.92
CA THR A 107 -26.82 -10.86 8.90
C THR A 107 -25.75 -10.58 9.97
N PRO A 108 -24.61 -9.96 9.61
CA PRO A 108 -23.50 -9.79 10.54
C PRO A 108 -23.86 -8.88 11.73
N ALA A 109 -24.97 -8.14 11.69
CA ALA A 109 -25.53 -7.47 12.85
C ALA A 109 -27.05 -7.49 12.79
N ARG A 110 -27.72 -7.87 13.88
CA ARG A 110 -29.12 -7.48 14.08
C ARG A 110 -29.16 -5.95 14.19
N PRO A 111 -30.22 -5.26 13.73
CA PRO A 111 -30.37 -3.83 13.98
C PRO A 111 -30.19 -3.51 15.47
N GLY A 112 -29.21 -2.68 15.82
CA GLY A 112 -28.89 -2.31 17.20
C GLY A 112 -27.91 -3.24 17.95
N GLY A 113 -27.41 -4.31 17.33
CA GLY A 113 -26.38 -5.16 17.90
C GLY A 113 -24.96 -4.67 17.57
N THR A 114 -23.99 -4.95 18.44
CA THR A 114 -22.56 -4.79 18.12
C THR A 114 -22.18 -5.80 17.04
N PRO A 115 -21.58 -5.38 15.91
CA PRO A 115 -21.07 -6.32 14.92
C PRO A 115 -20.00 -7.23 15.55
N PRO A 116 -19.86 -8.48 15.08
CA PRO A 116 -18.85 -9.39 15.58
C PRO A 116 -17.45 -8.80 15.33
N PRO A 117 -16.47 -9.15 16.18
CA PRO A 117 -15.09 -8.73 15.96
C PRO A 117 -14.61 -9.26 14.60
N VAL A 118 -14.01 -8.37 13.82
CA VAL A 118 -13.45 -8.70 12.50
C VAL A 118 -11.94 -8.50 12.52
N GLN A 119 -11.22 -9.38 11.83
CA GLN A 119 -9.76 -9.30 11.73
C GLN A 119 -9.31 -8.22 10.72
N ALA A 120 -10.08 -8.03 9.65
CA ALA A 120 -9.82 -7.04 8.62
C ALA A 120 -11.10 -6.67 7.85
N HIS A 121 -11.11 -5.50 7.23
CA HIS A 121 -12.11 -5.09 6.25
C HIS A 121 -11.56 -5.26 4.83
N LEU A 122 -12.38 -5.76 3.90
CA LEU A 122 -12.05 -5.69 2.47
C LEU A 122 -12.52 -4.35 1.91
N VAL A 123 -11.67 -3.65 1.17
CA VAL A 123 -12.07 -2.44 0.43
C VAL A 123 -13.10 -2.85 -0.64
N PRO A 124 -14.36 -2.41 -0.56
CA PRO A 124 -15.37 -2.84 -1.50
C PRO A 124 -15.16 -2.17 -2.86
N SER A 125 -15.43 -2.88 -3.94
CA SER A 125 -15.36 -2.35 -5.31
C SER A 125 -16.26 -1.12 -5.48
N SER A 126 -17.43 -1.11 -4.84
CA SER A 126 -18.35 0.04 -4.85
C SER A 126 -17.74 1.30 -4.23
N LEU A 127 -16.90 1.19 -3.20
CA LEU A 127 -16.17 2.35 -2.66
C LEU A 127 -15.17 2.87 -3.70
N LEU A 128 -14.48 1.98 -4.42
CA LEU A 128 -13.58 2.40 -5.50
C LEU A 128 -14.35 3.11 -6.62
N ASP A 129 -15.53 2.62 -6.97
CA ASP A 129 -16.38 3.23 -8.00
C ASP A 129 -16.96 4.57 -7.55
N LEU A 130 -17.37 4.70 -6.29
CA LEU A 130 -17.77 5.98 -5.69
C LEU A 130 -16.61 6.97 -5.67
N LEU A 131 -15.40 6.54 -5.31
CA LEU A 131 -14.21 7.39 -5.33
C LEU A 131 -13.86 7.83 -6.77
N ARG A 132 -13.98 6.94 -7.76
CA ARG A 132 -13.82 7.29 -9.19
C ARG A 132 -14.89 8.30 -9.63
N ALA A 133 -16.16 8.02 -9.33
CA ALA A 133 -17.28 8.88 -9.70
C ALA A 133 -17.21 10.26 -9.03
N SER A 134 -16.79 10.33 -7.76
CA SER A 134 -16.61 11.61 -7.04
C SER A 134 -15.45 12.44 -7.58
N ARG A 135 -14.38 11.81 -8.10
CA ARG A 135 -13.30 12.53 -8.81
C ARG A 135 -13.74 13.06 -10.17
N ILE A 136 -14.51 12.27 -10.93
CA ILE A 136 -15.15 12.74 -12.18
C ILE A 136 -16.07 13.94 -11.87
N ARG A 137 -16.81 13.91 -10.75
CA ARG A 137 -17.62 15.03 -10.27
C ARG A 137 -16.83 16.19 -9.66
N LYS A 138 -15.58 16.04 -9.23
CA LYS A 138 -14.70 17.21 -8.95
C LYS A 138 -14.26 17.92 -10.25
N GLY A 139 -14.46 17.28 -11.40
CA GLY A 139 -14.53 17.94 -12.71
C GLY A 139 -15.94 18.44 -13.10
N GLY A 140 -16.94 18.32 -12.22
CA GLY A 140 -18.35 18.63 -12.47
C GLY A 140 -18.92 19.67 -11.49
N ALA A 141 -19.29 20.82 -12.04
CA ALA A 141 -19.68 22.08 -11.38
C ALA A 141 -18.50 22.79 -10.67
N PRO A 142 -17.95 23.88 -11.25
CA PRO A 142 -16.96 24.70 -10.57
C PRO A 142 -17.58 25.23 -9.28
N ARG A 143 -16.94 25.01 -8.12
CA ARG A 143 -17.21 25.87 -6.98
C ARG A 143 -16.73 27.26 -7.39
N HIS A 144 -17.65 28.19 -7.61
CA HIS A 144 -17.37 29.52 -8.17
C HIS A 144 -16.46 30.39 -7.26
N GLY A 145 -15.96 29.88 -6.13
CA GLY A 145 -15.09 30.59 -5.18
C GLY A 145 -13.81 29.84 -4.75
N GLY A 146 -13.40 28.75 -5.40
CA GLY A 146 -12.19 28.01 -5.03
C GLY A 146 -10.92 28.62 -5.63
N HIS A 147 -10.08 29.28 -4.83
CA HIS A 147 -8.74 29.72 -5.28
C HIS A 147 -7.70 28.60 -5.13
N LYS A 148 -6.59 28.65 -5.89
CA LYS A 148 -5.50 27.64 -5.91
C LYS A 148 -4.96 27.18 -4.54
N GLY A 149 -5.07 27.99 -3.49
CA GLY A 149 -4.72 27.62 -2.11
C GLY A 149 -5.74 26.73 -1.38
N ALA A 150 -6.95 26.56 -1.92
CA ALA A 150 -8.04 25.83 -1.27
C ALA A 150 -7.86 24.30 -1.31
N HIS A 151 -7.00 23.79 -2.20
CA HIS A 151 -6.74 22.35 -2.34
C HIS A 151 -5.43 21.91 -1.67
N GLY A 152 -4.85 22.78 -0.83
CA GLY A 152 -3.65 22.52 -0.04
C GLY A 152 -2.36 22.45 -0.86
N ASP A 153 -1.24 22.56 -0.15
CA ASP A 153 0.10 22.44 -0.72
C ASP A 153 0.66 21.03 -0.51
N VAL A 154 1.21 20.46 -1.56
CA VAL A 154 1.98 19.22 -1.54
C VAL A 154 3.44 19.54 -1.85
N TRP A 155 4.33 19.13 -0.96
CA TRP A 155 5.77 19.26 -1.15
C TRP A 155 6.41 17.88 -1.22
N LEU A 156 7.12 17.61 -2.31
CA LEU A 156 7.82 16.35 -2.51
C LEU A 156 9.32 16.57 -2.35
N LEU A 157 9.98 15.73 -1.54
CA LEU A 157 11.42 15.75 -1.31
C LEU A 157 12.03 14.40 -1.66
N GLY A 158 13.01 14.39 -2.56
CA GLY A 158 13.65 13.16 -3.03
C GLY A 158 14.52 13.42 -4.25
N GLY A 159 14.59 12.50 -5.19
CA GLY A 159 15.25 12.73 -6.49
C GLY A 159 16.73 13.08 -6.39
N ALA A 160 17.54 12.15 -5.88
CA ALA A 160 18.99 12.19 -5.94
C ALA A 160 19.49 12.01 -7.40
N PRO A 161 20.77 12.28 -7.70
CA PRO A 161 21.34 12.05 -9.02
C PRO A 161 21.05 10.63 -9.53
N GLY A 162 20.56 10.53 -10.75
CA GLY A 162 20.14 9.26 -11.36
C GLY A 162 18.76 8.74 -10.92
N MET A 163 18.09 9.38 -9.95
CA MET A 163 16.78 8.96 -9.40
C MET A 163 15.71 10.06 -9.44
N THR A 164 15.94 11.16 -10.17
CA THR A 164 14.99 12.27 -10.31
C THR A 164 13.65 11.83 -10.93
N GLY A 165 13.65 10.75 -11.73
CA GLY A 165 12.43 10.15 -12.30
C GLY A 165 11.41 9.71 -11.23
N ALA A 166 11.88 9.16 -10.11
CA ALA A 166 11.02 8.76 -8.98
C ALA A 166 10.25 9.95 -8.42
N LEU A 167 10.95 11.06 -8.15
CA LEU A 167 10.34 12.29 -7.63
C LEU A 167 9.36 12.91 -8.64
N ARG A 168 9.67 12.85 -9.94
CA ARG A 168 8.78 13.32 -11.01
C ARG A 168 7.48 12.51 -11.05
N LEU A 169 7.56 11.19 -11.02
CA LEU A 169 6.38 10.31 -10.99
C LEU A 169 5.49 10.62 -9.80
N ALA A 170 6.07 10.77 -8.60
CA ALA A 170 5.34 11.15 -7.41
C ALA A 170 4.69 12.53 -7.55
N ALA A 171 5.38 13.53 -8.09
CA ALA A 171 4.85 14.89 -8.23
C ALA A 171 3.67 14.93 -9.22
N ARG A 172 3.79 14.26 -10.36
CA ARG A 172 2.70 14.11 -11.33
C ARG A 172 1.49 13.42 -10.73
N ALA A 173 1.71 12.35 -9.97
CA ALA A 173 0.63 11.64 -9.28
C ALA A 173 -0.06 12.52 -8.23
N ALA A 174 0.69 13.38 -7.54
CA ALA A 174 0.11 14.33 -6.58
C ALA A 174 -0.81 15.36 -7.26
N VAL A 175 -0.42 15.86 -8.44
CA VAL A 175 -1.29 16.71 -9.27
C VAL A 175 -2.55 15.96 -9.68
N ALA A 176 -2.40 14.76 -10.25
CA ALA A 176 -3.52 13.93 -10.71
C ALA A 176 -4.49 13.55 -9.58
N ALA A 177 -4.00 13.42 -8.35
CA ALA A 177 -4.80 13.15 -7.16
C ALA A 177 -5.53 14.39 -6.61
N GLY A 178 -5.31 15.58 -7.17
CA GLY A 178 -5.99 16.82 -6.82
C GLY A 178 -5.25 17.72 -5.84
N GLY A 179 -3.92 17.60 -5.73
CA GLY A 179 -3.10 18.56 -4.96
C GLY A 179 -3.19 19.96 -5.56
N GLY A 180 -3.40 20.99 -4.73
CA GLY A 180 -3.60 22.37 -5.20
C GLY A 180 -2.35 23.01 -5.77
N ARG A 181 -1.29 23.10 -4.95
CA ARG A 181 0.04 23.51 -5.38
C ARG A 181 1.01 22.37 -5.13
N VAL A 182 1.67 21.90 -6.18
CA VAL A 182 2.63 20.81 -6.09
C VAL A 182 4.02 21.35 -6.30
N HIS A 183 4.88 21.14 -5.30
CA HIS A 183 6.26 21.56 -5.30
C HIS A 183 7.17 20.33 -5.22
N ARG A 184 8.23 20.29 -6.02
CA ARG A 184 9.28 19.28 -5.89
C ARG A 184 10.60 19.92 -5.46
N VAL A 185 11.31 19.24 -4.58
CA VAL A 185 12.64 19.59 -4.10
C VAL A 185 13.55 18.40 -4.33
N GLU A 186 14.50 18.55 -5.25
CA GLU A 186 15.49 17.53 -5.54
C GLU A 186 16.63 17.60 -4.51
N LEU A 187 17.02 16.45 -3.97
CA LEU A 187 18.20 16.31 -3.13
C LEU A 187 19.41 16.18 -4.03
N GLU A 188 19.90 17.31 -4.52
CA GLU A 188 21.02 17.38 -5.47
C GLU A 188 22.21 16.49 -5.07
N GLY A 189 22.96 16.01 -6.06
CA GLY A 189 24.34 15.61 -5.83
C GLY A 189 25.22 16.84 -5.83
N GLN A 190 25.27 17.58 -4.72
CA GLN A 190 26.49 18.32 -4.45
C GLN A 190 27.57 17.24 -4.30
N GLY A 191 28.70 17.39 -4.98
CA GLY A 191 29.84 16.47 -4.87
C GLY A 191 30.29 16.27 -3.40
N PRO A 192 31.36 15.49 -3.17
CA PRO A 192 31.80 15.13 -1.83
C PRO A 192 31.86 16.35 -0.90
N ALA A 193 31.36 16.16 0.33
CA ALA A 193 31.31 17.18 1.37
C ALA A 193 32.68 17.87 1.52
N GLY A 194 32.78 19.12 1.06
CA GLY A 194 34.01 19.92 1.16
C GLY A 194 34.35 20.74 -0.07
N VAL A 195 33.77 20.45 -1.24
CA VAL A 195 33.89 21.34 -2.40
C VAL A 195 32.56 22.05 -2.56
N GLN A 196 32.52 23.34 -2.20
CA GLN A 196 31.54 24.25 -2.80
C GLN A 196 31.66 24.02 -4.29
N GLY A 197 30.64 23.40 -4.89
CA GLY A 197 30.52 23.30 -6.33
C GLY A 197 30.45 24.71 -6.87
N VAL A 198 31.61 25.30 -7.12
CA VAL A 198 31.78 26.23 -8.22
C VAL A 198 31.37 25.39 -9.42
N CYS A 199 30.10 25.53 -9.83
CA CYS A 199 29.77 25.29 -11.23
C CYS A 199 30.85 26.00 -12.02
N ALA A 200 31.54 25.29 -12.91
CA ALA A 200 32.38 25.96 -13.88
C ALA A 200 31.55 27.11 -14.47
N PRO A 201 32.06 28.37 -14.51
CA PRO A 201 31.28 29.47 -15.06
C PRO A 201 30.88 29.11 -16.49
N GLY A 202 29.60 28.79 -16.70
CA GLY A 202 29.07 28.27 -17.96
C GLY A 202 28.15 27.05 -17.85
N GLU A 203 28.15 26.32 -16.73
CA GLU A 203 27.17 25.23 -16.51
C GLU A 203 25.93 25.75 -15.78
N GLU A 204 25.04 26.41 -16.53
CA GLU A 204 23.68 26.68 -16.08
C GLU A 204 22.97 25.34 -15.88
N PHE A 205 22.85 24.90 -14.63
CA PHE A 205 21.95 23.81 -14.29
C PHE A 205 20.52 24.32 -14.46
N ILE A 206 20.01 24.25 -15.69
CA ILE A 206 18.60 24.43 -15.97
C ILE A 206 17.91 23.30 -15.23
N ALA A 207 17.23 23.61 -14.13
CA ALA A 207 16.33 22.68 -13.47
C ALA A 207 15.39 22.16 -14.56
N ALA A 208 15.63 20.94 -15.04
CA ALA A 208 14.99 20.45 -16.25
C ALA A 208 13.48 20.49 -16.03
N VAL A 209 12.84 21.40 -16.76
CA VAL A 209 11.39 21.59 -16.74
C VAL A 209 10.78 20.24 -17.09
N ASP A 210 9.77 19.85 -16.32
CA ASP A 210 9.01 18.67 -16.66
C ASP A 210 7.92 19.09 -17.64
N ASP A 211 8.21 19.03 -18.94
CA ASP A 211 7.27 19.45 -19.99
C ASP A 211 5.96 18.65 -19.97
N LEU A 212 5.96 17.47 -19.34
CA LEU A 212 4.75 16.65 -19.18
C LEU A 212 3.91 17.05 -17.96
N ALA A 213 4.43 17.93 -17.10
CA ALA A 213 3.71 18.48 -15.94
C ALA A 213 4.25 19.88 -15.56
N PRO A 214 4.07 20.87 -16.45
CA PRO A 214 4.58 22.24 -16.25
C PRO A 214 4.02 22.91 -14.98
N GLU A 215 2.90 22.41 -14.45
CA GLU A 215 2.30 22.87 -13.19
C GLU A 215 3.12 22.48 -11.93
N VAL A 216 4.04 21.52 -12.03
CA VAL A 216 4.91 21.11 -10.91
C VAL A 216 6.02 22.13 -10.71
N MET A 217 6.01 22.81 -9.57
CA MET A 217 6.98 23.84 -9.26
C MET A 217 8.26 23.26 -8.66
N THR A 218 9.39 23.41 -9.36
CA THR A 218 10.70 23.09 -8.78
C THR A 218 11.11 24.18 -7.79
N ARG A 219 11.58 23.76 -6.60
CA ARG A 219 12.00 24.63 -5.50
C ARG A 219 13.25 24.07 -4.82
N ALA A 220 14.00 24.93 -4.15
CA ALA A 220 15.13 24.53 -3.32
C ALA A 220 14.69 24.17 -1.89
N LEU A 221 15.52 23.41 -1.17
CA LEU A 221 15.25 22.99 0.21
C LEU A 221 14.90 24.12 1.19
N PRO A 222 15.53 25.32 1.15
CA PRO A 222 15.13 26.44 2.00
C PRO A 222 13.66 26.87 1.83
N ALA A 223 13.11 26.78 0.61
CA ALA A 223 11.71 27.12 0.36
C ALA A 223 10.76 26.11 1.03
N LEU A 224 11.10 24.81 1.01
CA LEU A 224 10.36 23.79 1.77
C LEU A 224 10.39 24.11 3.27
N ARG A 225 11.56 24.43 3.83
CA ARG A 225 11.71 24.77 5.26
C ARG A 225 10.82 25.94 5.69
N GLN A 226 10.67 26.94 4.84
CA GLN A 226 9.75 28.06 5.07
C GLN A 226 8.30 27.60 4.97
N ALA A 227 7.98 26.82 3.94
CA ALA A 227 6.62 26.32 3.69
C ALA A 227 6.08 25.42 4.80
N LEU A 228 6.93 24.73 5.57
CA LEU A 228 6.49 23.89 6.70
C LEU A 228 5.61 24.65 7.71
N ALA A 229 5.78 25.98 7.85
CA ALA A 229 4.95 26.81 8.73
C ALA A 229 3.49 26.92 8.25
N ALA A 230 3.24 26.78 6.94
CA ALA A 230 1.90 26.78 6.36
C ALA A 230 1.20 25.41 6.42
N GLN A 231 1.76 24.47 7.18
CA GLN A 231 1.23 23.12 7.40
C GLN A 231 0.90 22.31 6.12
N PRO A 232 1.84 22.18 5.16
CA PRO A 232 1.63 21.42 3.94
C PRO A 232 1.53 19.91 4.20
N VAL A 233 1.14 19.15 3.17
CA VAL A 233 1.47 17.72 3.09
C VAL A 233 2.87 17.59 2.50
N VAL A 234 3.73 16.82 3.15
CA VAL A 234 5.07 16.51 2.65
C VAL A 234 5.13 15.04 2.27
N VAL A 235 5.65 14.73 1.07
CA VAL A 235 6.01 13.38 0.63
C VAL A 235 7.53 13.31 0.56
N ALA A 236 8.16 12.39 1.30
CA ALA A 236 9.60 12.27 1.33
C ALA A 236 10.05 10.84 1.08
N GLY A 237 11.10 10.68 0.28
CA GLY A 237 11.78 9.40 0.09
C GLY A 237 11.93 8.94 -1.35
N CYS A 238 11.04 9.34 -2.26
CA CYS A 238 11.04 8.91 -3.66
C CYS A 238 12.38 9.23 -4.35
N GLY A 239 13.23 8.22 -4.50
CA GLY A 239 14.58 8.33 -5.05
C GLY A 239 15.50 9.26 -4.27
N GLY A 240 15.33 9.40 -2.96
CA GLY A 240 16.09 10.35 -2.13
C GLY A 240 17.57 10.01 -1.91
N GLY A 241 17.97 8.76 -2.13
CA GLY A 241 19.33 8.26 -1.91
C GLY A 241 19.86 8.51 -0.48
N PRO A 242 21.20 8.45 -0.30
CA PRO A 242 21.82 8.59 1.03
C PRO A 242 21.58 9.95 1.71
N ARG A 243 21.34 11.02 0.94
CA ARG A 243 21.10 12.37 1.49
C ARG A 243 19.76 12.48 2.21
N MET A 244 18.84 11.54 1.98
CA MET A 244 17.52 11.54 2.64
C MET A 244 17.67 11.57 4.17
N ALA A 245 18.63 10.83 4.73
CA ALA A 245 18.89 10.77 6.17
C ALA A 245 19.19 12.15 6.78
N GLN A 246 19.81 13.07 6.03
CA GLN A 246 20.15 14.42 6.51
C GLN A 246 18.93 15.35 6.56
N ALA A 247 17.93 15.14 5.69
CA ALA A 247 16.74 15.98 5.62
C ALA A 247 15.62 15.52 6.58
N LEU A 248 15.57 14.22 6.89
CA LEU A 248 14.53 13.63 7.75
C LEU A 248 14.40 14.23 9.15
N PRO A 249 15.47 14.56 9.91
CA PRO A 249 15.35 15.08 11.26
C PRO A 249 14.42 16.30 11.36
N GLU A 250 14.49 17.19 10.37
CA GLU A 250 13.69 18.41 10.30
C GLU A 250 12.24 18.09 9.90
N LEU A 251 12.04 17.25 8.88
CA LEU A 251 10.70 16.83 8.46
C LEU A 251 9.96 16.10 9.58
N LEU A 252 10.63 15.15 10.24
CA LEU A 252 10.05 14.41 11.37
C LEU A 252 9.71 15.33 12.54
N HIS A 253 10.41 16.45 12.71
CA HIS A 253 10.14 17.41 13.77
C HIS A 253 9.04 18.42 13.43
N ARG A 254 8.97 18.89 12.18
CA ARG A 254 8.18 20.09 11.79
C ARG A 254 7.03 19.83 10.83
N ALA A 255 7.06 18.77 10.02
CA ALA A 255 6.01 18.52 9.02
C ALA A 255 4.76 17.95 9.71
N PRO A 256 3.60 18.62 9.66
CA PRO A 256 2.40 18.15 10.37
C PRO A 256 1.76 16.94 9.69
N ARG A 257 1.87 16.85 8.36
CA ARG A 257 1.37 15.74 7.54
C ARG A 257 2.51 15.23 6.68
N LEU A 258 2.91 13.98 6.88
CA LEU A 258 4.11 13.42 6.27
C LEU A 258 3.83 12.03 5.69
N VAL A 259 4.14 11.84 4.41
CA VAL A 259 4.18 10.55 3.74
C VAL A 259 5.64 10.15 3.58
N LEU A 260 6.00 8.97 4.07
CA LEU A 260 7.37 8.43 4.01
C LEU A 260 7.36 7.17 3.15
N ASP A 261 8.17 7.20 2.08
CA ASP A 261 8.33 6.08 1.15
C ASP A 261 9.83 5.77 0.94
N ALA A 262 10.14 4.62 0.35
CA ALA A 262 11.45 4.30 -0.22
C ALA A 262 12.66 4.68 0.68
N ASP A 263 13.53 5.56 0.20
CA ASP A 263 14.77 5.93 0.89
C ASP A 263 14.55 6.60 2.24
N ALA A 264 13.39 7.22 2.46
CA ALA A 264 13.05 7.74 3.77
C ALA A 264 12.81 6.62 4.78
N LEU A 265 12.12 5.55 4.36
CA LEU A 265 11.89 4.36 5.18
C LEU A 265 13.20 3.60 5.42
N ASN A 266 14.05 3.46 4.40
CA ASN A 266 15.36 2.82 4.54
C ASN A 266 16.27 3.58 5.52
N ALA A 267 16.32 4.91 5.43
CA ALA A 267 17.09 5.74 6.36
C ALA A 267 16.59 5.60 7.81
N ILE A 268 15.27 5.57 8.01
CA ILE A 268 14.66 5.37 9.34
C ILE A 268 14.98 3.97 9.89
N ALA A 269 14.91 2.93 9.06
CA ALA A 269 15.23 1.58 9.47
C ALA A 269 16.70 1.40 9.87
N GLY A 270 17.60 2.19 9.28
CA GLY A 270 19.05 2.16 9.56
C GLY A 270 19.51 3.04 10.73
N ASP A 271 18.65 3.88 11.31
CA ASP A 271 19.02 4.85 12.35
C ASP A 271 17.97 4.91 13.47
N GLY A 272 18.32 4.38 14.64
CA GLY A 272 17.46 4.39 15.83
C GLY A 272 17.09 5.78 16.34
N THR A 273 17.90 6.80 16.03
CA THR A 273 17.57 8.21 16.34
C THR A 273 16.44 8.71 15.45
N LEU A 274 16.48 8.37 14.15
CA LEU A 274 15.39 8.70 13.22
C LEU A 274 14.11 7.94 13.58
N TRP A 275 14.23 6.66 13.96
CA TRP A 275 13.11 5.87 14.48
C TRP A 275 12.46 6.54 15.70
N SER A 276 13.25 6.90 16.71
CA SER A 276 12.75 7.58 17.91
C SER A 276 12.06 8.92 17.58
N ARG A 277 12.57 9.66 16.59
CA ARG A 277 11.94 10.91 16.11
C ARG A 277 10.60 10.67 15.43
N LEU A 278 10.47 9.56 14.67
CA LEU A 278 9.23 9.13 14.04
C LEU A 278 8.18 8.80 15.11
N GLU A 279 8.52 7.99 16.12
CA GLU A 279 7.60 7.63 17.21
C GLU A 279 7.09 8.89 17.96
N ALA A 280 7.98 9.85 18.20
CA ALA A 280 7.64 11.08 18.90
C ALA A 280 6.70 12.01 18.10
N ARG A 281 6.45 11.76 16.81
CA ARG A 281 5.53 12.58 15.98
C ARG A 281 4.11 12.52 16.48
N ARG A 282 3.64 11.32 16.87
CA ARG A 282 2.28 11.12 17.37
C ARG A 282 2.01 11.94 18.63
N LEU A 283 2.99 12.01 19.53
CA LEU A 283 2.91 12.81 20.77
C LEU A 283 2.82 14.32 20.48
N ARG A 284 3.31 14.77 19.33
CA ARG A 284 3.20 16.17 18.86
C ARG A 284 1.91 16.44 18.07
N GLY A 285 0.98 15.48 18.00
CA GLY A 285 -0.25 15.61 17.21
C GLY A 285 -0.01 15.61 15.69
N MET A 286 1.15 15.14 15.23
CA MET A 286 1.48 15.08 13.81
C MET A 286 1.06 13.73 13.21
N THR A 287 0.53 13.76 11.99
CA THR A 287 0.10 12.56 11.28
C THR A 287 1.18 12.09 10.31
N THR A 288 1.34 10.77 10.21
CA THR A 288 2.33 10.16 9.31
C THR A 288 1.71 8.98 8.58
N VAL A 289 2.05 8.82 7.29
CA VAL A 289 1.76 7.64 6.49
C VAL A 289 3.08 7.01 6.07
N LEU A 290 3.24 5.70 6.30
CA LEU A 290 4.36 4.91 5.81
C LEU A 290 3.88 4.03 4.65
N THR A 291 4.64 3.93 3.57
CA THR A 291 4.28 3.10 2.40
C THR A 291 5.28 1.96 2.12
N PRO A 292 5.67 1.14 3.11
CA PRO A 292 6.72 0.14 2.91
C PRO A 292 6.28 -0.98 1.95
N HIS A 293 7.18 -1.43 1.08
CA HIS A 293 7.10 -2.77 0.49
C HIS A 293 7.59 -3.83 1.50
N PRO A 294 7.41 -5.15 1.25
CA PRO A 294 7.75 -6.18 2.24
C PRO A 294 9.19 -6.13 2.76
N LEU A 295 10.18 -5.88 1.88
CA LEU A 295 11.57 -5.72 2.30
C LEU A 295 11.84 -4.47 3.17
N GLU A 296 11.20 -3.32 2.90
CA GLU A 296 11.28 -2.11 3.73
C GLU A 296 10.63 -2.36 5.09
N ALA A 297 9.45 -3.01 5.11
CA ALA A 297 8.76 -3.37 6.34
C ALA A 297 9.62 -4.32 7.21
N ALA A 298 10.27 -5.30 6.58
CA ALA A 298 11.17 -6.22 7.27
C ALA A 298 12.33 -5.48 7.94
N ARG A 299 12.95 -4.52 7.24
CA ARG A 299 14.00 -3.65 7.81
C ARG A 299 13.49 -2.82 8.98
N LEU A 300 12.32 -2.18 8.84
CA LEU A 300 11.71 -1.37 9.91
C LEU A 300 11.32 -2.23 11.14
N LEU A 301 10.90 -3.47 10.92
CA LEU A 301 10.50 -4.38 11.99
C LEU A 301 11.70 -5.10 12.63
N GLY A 302 12.86 -5.12 11.98
CA GLY A 302 14.03 -5.89 12.43
C GLY A 302 13.87 -7.40 12.20
N CYS A 303 13.15 -7.78 11.15
CA CYS A 303 12.87 -9.17 10.78
C CYS A 303 13.21 -9.42 9.30
N ASN A 304 12.92 -10.61 8.78
CA ASN A 304 13.11 -10.93 7.36
C ASN A 304 11.80 -10.82 6.55
N THR A 305 11.93 -10.72 5.22
CA THR A 305 10.78 -10.59 4.32
C THR A 305 9.82 -11.78 4.39
N ALA A 306 10.30 -13.00 4.63
CA ALA A 306 9.46 -14.17 4.75
C ALA A 306 8.54 -14.10 5.98
N GLN A 307 9.02 -13.53 7.10
CA GLN A 307 8.20 -13.29 8.29
C GLN A 307 7.10 -12.25 8.02
N VAL A 308 7.43 -11.16 7.31
CA VAL A 308 6.43 -10.15 6.91
C VAL A 308 5.39 -10.74 5.97
N GLN A 309 5.82 -11.56 5.01
CA GLN A 309 4.94 -12.19 4.03
C GLN A 309 4.07 -13.29 4.66
N GLY A 310 4.60 -14.03 5.64
CA GLY A 310 3.89 -15.09 6.34
C GLY A 310 2.71 -14.62 7.18
N ASP A 311 2.71 -13.37 7.66
CA ASP A 311 1.53 -12.71 8.23
C ASP A 311 1.58 -11.19 7.99
N ARG A 312 1.11 -10.81 6.80
CA ARG A 312 1.09 -9.41 6.34
C ARG A 312 0.19 -8.52 7.18
N VAL A 313 -0.91 -9.04 7.69
CA VAL A 313 -1.87 -8.29 8.52
C VAL A 313 -1.22 -7.94 9.85
N ALA A 314 -0.66 -8.94 10.55
CA ALA A 314 0.01 -8.72 11.82
C ALA A 314 1.25 -7.83 11.66
N ALA A 315 2.03 -8.00 10.59
CA ALA A 315 3.20 -7.15 10.32
C ALA A 315 2.81 -5.68 10.13
N ALA A 316 1.77 -5.39 9.35
CA ALA A 316 1.28 -4.02 9.14
C ALA A 316 0.74 -3.39 10.44
N GLN A 317 -0.03 -4.15 11.23
CA GLN A 317 -0.53 -3.70 12.53
C GLN A 317 0.60 -3.42 13.52
N THR A 318 1.58 -4.32 13.61
CA THR A 318 2.76 -4.17 14.48
C THR A 318 3.54 -2.91 14.09
N LEU A 319 3.76 -2.69 12.80
CA LEU A 319 4.46 -1.50 12.33
C LEU A 319 3.67 -0.22 12.63
N ALA A 320 2.34 -0.23 12.46
CA ALA A 320 1.47 0.89 12.77
C ALA A 320 1.48 1.21 14.28
N GLN A 321 1.44 0.18 15.12
CA GLN A 321 1.50 0.32 16.58
C GLN A 321 2.84 0.91 17.03
N ARG A 322 3.97 0.36 16.55
CA ARG A 322 5.30 0.83 16.96
C ARG A 322 5.58 2.25 16.47
N SER A 323 5.29 2.54 15.20
CA SER A 323 5.56 3.87 14.62
C SER A 323 4.55 4.95 15.03
N GLY A 324 3.35 4.56 15.47
CA GLY A 324 2.23 5.48 15.67
C GLY A 324 1.70 6.11 14.37
N ALA A 325 2.06 5.55 13.21
CA ALA A 325 1.67 6.01 11.88
C ALA A 325 0.57 5.14 11.26
N THR A 326 -0.05 5.64 10.20
CA THR A 326 -0.82 4.78 9.28
C THR A 326 0.16 4.09 8.34
N VAL A 327 0.05 2.78 8.21
CA VAL A 327 0.93 1.95 7.38
C VAL A 327 0.16 1.43 6.18
N VAL A 328 0.72 1.61 4.98
CA VAL A 328 0.27 0.99 3.74
C VAL A 328 1.33 -0.05 3.34
N LEU A 329 1.18 -1.28 3.82
CA LEU A 329 2.08 -2.38 3.47
C LEU A 329 1.77 -2.86 2.05
N LYS A 330 2.65 -2.49 1.10
CA LYS A 330 2.51 -2.78 -0.33
C LYS A 330 2.65 -4.29 -0.61
N GLY A 331 2.03 -4.75 -1.69
CA GLY A 331 2.09 -6.14 -2.18
C GLY A 331 0.75 -6.62 -2.72
N ALA A 332 0.65 -7.91 -3.05
CA ALA A 332 -0.63 -8.53 -3.37
C ALA A 332 -1.53 -8.48 -2.12
N GLY A 333 -2.68 -7.79 -2.23
CA GLY A 333 -3.49 -7.45 -1.06
C GLY A 333 -2.79 -6.43 -0.18
N SER A 334 -2.62 -5.19 -0.66
CA SER A 334 -2.03 -4.14 0.17
C SER A 334 -2.84 -3.97 1.44
N ILE A 335 -2.15 -3.94 2.59
CA ILE A 335 -2.79 -3.78 3.91
C ILE A 335 -2.65 -2.32 4.36
N VAL A 336 -3.75 -1.70 4.78
CA VAL A 336 -3.77 -0.38 5.40
C VAL A 336 -4.08 -0.54 6.88
N ALA A 337 -3.12 -0.23 7.75
CA ALA A 337 -3.25 -0.39 9.20
C ALA A 337 -2.99 0.92 9.93
N THR A 338 -3.79 1.19 10.95
CA THR A 338 -3.61 2.30 11.90
C THR A 338 -3.73 1.73 13.31
N SER A 339 -2.89 2.19 14.24
CA SER A 339 -2.89 1.70 15.62
C SER A 339 -4.28 1.82 16.26
N GLY A 340 -4.77 0.72 16.85
CA GLY A 340 -6.09 0.65 17.49
C GLY A 340 -7.28 0.45 16.53
N CYS A 341 -7.06 0.41 15.22
CA CYS A 341 -8.11 0.22 14.22
C CYS A 341 -8.02 -1.16 13.56
N VAL A 342 -9.16 -1.69 13.13
CA VAL A 342 -9.21 -2.86 12.25
C VAL A 342 -8.59 -2.49 10.89
N PRO A 343 -7.64 -3.28 10.37
CA PRO A 343 -6.95 -2.98 9.11
C PRO A 343 -7.85 -3.19 7.90
N TRP A 344 -7.50 -2.54 6.79
CA TRP A 344 -8.17 -2.69 5.50
C TRP A 344 -7.27 -3.46 4.52
N ILE A 345 -7.85 -4.33 3.72
CA ILE A 345 -7.19 -5.06 2.63
C ILE A 345 -7.68 -4.52 1.31
N ASN A 346 -6.75 -4.09 0.46
CA ASN A 346 -7.05 -3.70 -0.91
C ASN A 346 -6.96 -4.92 -1.85
N GLY A 347 -8.12 -5.47 -2.21
CA GLY A 347 -8.25 -6.57 -3.17
C GLY A 347 -8.09 -6.16 -4.64
N SER A 348 -7.77 -4.91 -4.98
CA SER A 348 -7.54 -4.48 -6.37
C SER A 348 -6.10 -4.72 -6.87
N GLY A 349 -5.85 -4.35 -8.13
CA GLY A 349 -4.52 -4.38 -8.75
C GLY A 349 -4.14 -5.75 -9.32
N ASN A 350 -3.04 -5.80 -10.06
CA ASN A 350 -2.48 -7.01 -10.66
C ASN A 350 -0.95 -6.88 -10.76
N GLU A 351 -0.29 -7.94 -11.23
CA GLU A 351 1.17 -8.04 -11.37
C GLU A 351 1.81 -6.94 -12.22
N ARG A 352 1.06 -6.27 -13.11
CA ARG A 352 1.59 -5.17 -13.94
C ARG A 352 2.08 -3.98 -13.11
N LEU A 353 1.63 -3.88 -11.85
CA LEU A 353 2.11 -2.88 -10.90
C LEU A 353 3.50 -3.22 -10.30
N ALA A 354 4.04 -4.41 -10.54
CA ALA A 354 5.39 -4.82 -10.11
C ALA A 354 6.48 -4.24 -11.04
N THR A 355 6.39 -2.95 -11.34
CA THR A 355 7.34 -2.20 -12.16
C THR A 355 7.89 -1.02 -11.36
N ALA A 356 9.12 -0.60 -11.67
CA ALA A 356 9.75 0.53 -11.00
C ALA A 356 8.90 1.81 -11.17
N GLY A 357 8.79 2.59 -10.10
CA GLY A 357 8.05 3.87 -10.11
C GLY A 357 6.59 3.80 -9.67
N THR A 358 5.96 2.62 -9.61
CA THR A 358 4.56 2.50 -9.14
C THR A 358 4.40 2.84 -7.67
N GLY A 359 5.43 2.57 -6.85
CA GLY A 359 5.51 3.03 -5.46
C GLY A 359 5.54 4.55 -5.34
N ASP A 360 6.34 5.22 -6.18
CA ASP A 360 6.43 6.68 -6.21
C ASP A 360 5.09 7.32 -6.59
N VAL A 361 4.41 6.73 -7.59
CA VAL A 361 3.06 7.15 -7.98
C VAL A 361 2.09 7.02 -6.79
N LEU A 362 2.13 5.91 -6.04
CA LEU A 362 1.28 5.74 -4.86
C LEU A 362 1.58 6.78 -3.77
N ALA A 363 2.85 7.04 -3.46
CA ALA A 363 3.26 8.02 -2.46
C ALA A 363 2.80 9.43 -2.83
N GLY A 364 3.00 9.81 -4.09
CA GLY A 364 2.49 11.05 -4.66
C GLY A 364 0.96 11.15 -4.61
N TRP A 365 0.27 10.07 -4.99
CA TRP A 365 -1.20 10.01 -4.97
C TRP A 365 -1.77 10.23 -3.58
N ILE A 366 -1.17 9.57 -2.56
CA ILE A 366 -1.55 9.77 -1.15
C ILE A 366 -1.34 11.24 -0.76
N GLY A 367 -0.20 11.82 -1.11
CA GLY A 367 0.11 13.22 -0.81
C GLY A 367 -0.91 14.21 -1.41
N GLY A 368 -1.21 14.06 -2.70
CA GLY A 368 -2.19 14.89 -3.40
C GLY A 368 -3.62 14.73 -2.88
N ALA A 369 -4.06 13.48 -2.69
CA ALA A 369 -5.39 13.21 -2.14
C ALA A 369 -5.55 13.80 -0.74
N TRP A 370 -4.52 13.66 0.11
CA TRP A 370 -4.54 14.17 1.48
C TRP A 370 -4.57 15.71 1.53
N ALA A 371 -3.82 16.39 0.66
CA ALA A 371 -3.89 17.85 0.55
C ALA A 371 -5.28 18.31 0.12
N SER A 372 -5.88 17.64 -0.88
CA SER A 372 -7.18 17.99 -1.45
C SER A 372 -8.37 17.87 -0.47
N GLN A 373 -8.20 17.10 0.61
CA GLN A 373 -9.22 16.89 1.64
C GLN A 373 -9.15 17.94 2.75
N ALA A 374 -7.98 18.54 3.00
CA ALA A 374 -7.83 19.57 4.03
C ALA A 374 -8.55 20.89 3.70
N GLY A 375 -8.91 21.10 2.43
CA GLY A 375 -9.80 22.19 2.01
C GLY A 375 -11.29 21.98 2.37
N VAL A 376 -11.65 20.84 2.95
CA VAL A 376 -13.04 20.47 3.30
C VAL A 376 -13.29 20.56 4.81
N GLY A 377 -12.31 21.02 5.60
CA GLY A 377 -12.33 21.11 7.06
C GLY A 377 -13.27 22.15 7.68
N GLY A 378 -14.48 22.32 7.12
CA GLY A 378 -15.57 23.09 7.71
C GLY A 378 -16.76 22.26 8.21
N ILE A 379 -16.76 20.92 8.06
CA ILE A 379 -17.91 20.11 8.48
C ILE A 379 -17.44 18.83 9.18
N GLY A 380 -17.63 18.81 10.50
CA GLY A 380 -17.93 17.66 11.36
C GLY A 380 -17.05 16.41 11.28
N SER A 381 -16.32 16.12 12.37
CA SER A 381 -15.92 14.74 12.68
C SER A 381 -17.17 13.85 12.74
N PRO A 382 -17.21 12.68 12.07
CA PRO A 382 -18.17 11.67 12.43
C PRO A 382 -17.66 10.93 13.68
N ALA A 383 -18.58 10.77 14.63
CA ALA A 383 -18.45 9.90 15.80
C ALA A 383 -18.39 8.42 15.40
#